data_AF-A0A2V7F4J6-F1
#
_entry.id   AF-A0A2V7F4J6-F1
#
_cell.length_a   1.000
_cell.length_b   1.000
_cell.length_c   1.000
_cell.angle_alpha   90.00
_cell.angle_beta   90.00
_cell.angle_gamma   90.00
#
_symmetry.space_group_name_H-M   'P 1'
#
loop_
_entity.id
_entity.type
_entity.pdbx_description
1 polymer ?
#
loop_
_entity_poly.entity_id
_entity_poly.type
_entity_poly.pdbx_seq_one_letter_code
_entity_poly.pdbx_strand_id
1 'polypeptide(L)'
;MGDVMPSAARRLARFVIGLRLDDVPSSVVTKAALLALDTLGCALASTRYDFGRAAVQTAERLGGPQESTLVGSKVRVAAANAVLANATLAHGLDFDDTREDAIVHTGSVAVTTSLAVGEARGASGRAALEAMVAGVETMCRVGLAVPGKFHARHYHPTALAGAFGAAAVAGKLHGLTEDELVHAFGICGSQAG
;
A
#
# COMPACT_ATOMS: atom_id res chain seq x y z
N MET A 1 -14.25 -23.38 -27.60
CA MET A 1 -14.10 -23.19 -26.14
C MET A 1 -14.33 -21.71 -25.90
N GLY A 2 -15.49 -21.34 -25.34
CA GLY A 2 -15.89 -19.93 -25.21
C GLY A 2 -14.88 -19.15 -24.37
N ASP A 3 -14.60 -17.91 -24.76
CA ASP A 3 -13.73 -17.00 -24.02
C ASP A 3 -14.33 -16.74 -22.64
N VAL A 4 -13.85 -17.48 -21.63
CA VAL A 4 -14.28 -17.31 -20.25
C VAL A 4 -13.68 -16.01 -19.76
N MET A 5 -14.52 -15.00 -19.53
CA MET A 5 -14.05 -13.73 -19.01
C MET A 5 -13.22 -13.95 -17.73
N PRO A 6 -12.00 -13.38 -17.64
CA PRO A 6 -11.15 -13.54 -16.47
C PRO A 6 -11.81 -12.91 -15.24
N SER A 7 -11.61 -13.54 -14.07
CA SER A 7 -12.13 -13.03 -12.79
C SER A 7 -11.62 -11.62 -12.49
N ALA A 8 -12.32 -10.86 -11.65
CA ALA A 8 -11.90 -9.52 -11.24
C ALA A 8 -10.49 -9.52 -10.61
N ALA A 9 -10.19 -10.50 -9.76
CA ALA A 9 -8.86 -10.69 -9.18
C ALA A 9 -7.79 -10.91 -10.26
N ARG A 10 -8.07 -11.74 -11.27
CA ARG A 10 -7.15 -12.02 -12.37
C ARG A 10 -6.91 -10.80 -13.26
N ARG A 11 -7.95 -10.01 -13.52
CA ARG A 11 -7.84 -8.73 -14.24
C ARG A 11 -6.97 -7.72 -13.49
N LEU A 12 -7.13 -7.61 -12.17
CA LEU A 12 -6.27 -6.77 -11.33
C LEU A 12 -4.83 -7.28 -11.30
N ALA A 13 -4.61 -8.59 -11.13
CA ALA A 13 -3.27 -9.17 -11.10
C ALA A 13 -2.50 -8.91 -12.41
N ARG A 14 -3.16 -9.08 -13.57
CA ARG A 14 -2.60 -8.74 -14.89
C ARG A 14 -2.21 -7.27 -14.99
N PHE A 15 -3.08 -6.38 -14.51
CA PHE A 15 -2.78 -4.95 -14.49
C PHE A 15 -1.54 -4.66 -13.64
N VAL A 16 -1.49 -5.17 -12.41
CA VAL A 16 -0.36 -4.93 -11.49
C VAL A 16 0.95 -5.41 -12.11
N ILE A 17 0.99 -6.66 -12.57
CA ILE A 17 2.21 -7.27 -13.13
C ILE A 17 2.62 -6.59 -14.44
N GLY A 18 1.66 -6.27 -15.29
CA GLY A 18 1.90 -5.66 -16.60
C GLY A 18 2.20 -4.17 -16.57
N LEU A 19 1.86 -3.45 -15.49
CA LEU A 19 2.11 -2.00 -15.40
C LEU A 19 3.61 -1.73 -15.52
N ARG A 20 3.99 -0.85 -16.44
CA ARG A 20 5.34 -0.29 -16.52
C ARG A 20 5.28 1.20 -16.30
N LEU A 21 6.25 1.75 -15.57
CA LEU A 21 6.26 3.18 -15.27
C LEU A 21 6.37 4.04 -16.54
N ASP A 22 6.98 3.54 -17.62
CA ASP A 22 7.05 4.26 -18.91
C ASP A 22 5.69 4.39 -19.61
N ASP A 23 4.74 3.50 -19.29
CA ASP A 23 3.38 3.56 -19.83
C ASP A 23 2.47 4.47 -18.99
N VAL A 24 2.97 4.98 -17.85
CA VAL A 24 2.23 5.87 -16.95
C VAL A 24 2.40 7.32 -17.41
N PRO A 25 1.31 8.10 -17.55
CA PRO A 25 1.40 9.51 -17.90
C PRO A 25 2.32 10.27 -16.93
N SER A 26 3.18 11.15 -17.46
CA SER A 26 4.18 11.87 -16.67
C SER A 26 3.57 12.64 -15.50
N SER A 27 2.38 13.22 -15.69
CA SER A 27 1.63 13.90 -14.62
C SER A 27 1.25 12.97 -13.46
N VAL A 28 0.93 11.71 -13.75
CA VAL A 28 0.64 10.69 -12.73
C VAL A 28 1.93 10.29 -12.00
N VAL A 29 3.05 10.14 -12.71
CA VAL A 29 4.36 9.87 -12.09
C VAL A 29 4.75 11.01 -11.14
N THR A 30 4.58 12.27 -11.55
CA THR A 30 4.82 13.43 -10.69
C THR A 30 3.89 13.43 -9.48
N LYS A 31 2.59 13.15 -9.67
CA LYS A 31 1.62 13.09 -8.57
C LYS A 31 1.94 11.97 -7.58
N ALA A 32 2.40 10.82 -8.08
CA ALA A 32 2.84 9.71 -7.26
C ALA A 32 4.05 10.09 -6.39
N ALA A 33 5.05 10.78 -6.96
CA ALA A 33 6.19 11.28 -6.19
C ALA A 33 5.77 12.31 -5.11
N LEU A 34 4.83 13.20 -5.43
CA LEU A 34 4.27 14.16 -4.46
C LEU A 34 3.48 13.45 -3.36
N LEU A 35 2.70 12.43 -3.69
CA LEU A 35 1.98 11.61 -2.71
C LEU A 35 2.95 10.94 -1.73
N ALA A 36 4.09 10.43 -2.23
CA ALA A 36 5.12 9.85 -1.38
C ALA A 36 5.73 10.89 -0.43
N LEU A 37 6.02 12.10 -0.93
CA LEU A 37 6.53 13.20 -0.12
C LEU A 37 5.53 13.61 0.98
N ASP A 38 4.27 13.78 0.61
CA ASP A 38 3.18 14.14 1.52
C ASP A 38 3.00 13.10 2.63
N THR A 39 2.94 11.81 2.24
CA THR A 39 2.80 10.69 3.18
C THR A 39 3.96 10.64 4.18
N LEU A 40 5.19 10.86 3.72
CA LEU A 40 6.37 10.90 4.60
C LEU A 40 6.32 12.10 5.55
N GLY A 41 5.80 13.24 5.11
CA GLY A 41 5.56 14.41 5.95
C GLY A 41 4.59 14.11 7.09
N CYS A 42 3.43 13.52 6.76
CA CYS A 42 2.44 13.11 7.74
C CYS A 42 3.00 12.09 8.74
N ALA A 43 3.69 11.05 8.23
CA ALA A 43 4.31 10.04 9.08
C ALA A 43 5.35 10.62 10.03
N LEU A 44 6.19 11.55 9.55
CA LEU A 44 7.19 12.21 10.40
C LEU A 44 6.54 13.09 11.47
N ALA A 45 5.46 13.82 11.14
CA ALA A 45 4.73 14.62 12.12
C ALA A 45 4.15 13.75 13.25
N SER A 46 3.58 12.58 12.91
CA SER A 46 3.00 11.63 13.87
C SER A 46 4.00 11.07 14.89
N THR A 47 5.30 11.06 14.59
CA THR A 47 6.34 10.54 15.52
C THR A 47 6.39 11.28 16.87
N ARG A 48 5.83 12.50 16.93
CA ARG A 48 5.78 13.32 18.14
C ARG A 48 4.66 12.94 19.10
N TYR A 49 3.71 12.12 18.67
CA TYR A 49 2.51 11.78 19.43
C TYR A 49 2.63 10.41 20.10
N ASP A 50 1.89 10.22 21.19
CA ASP A 50 1.95 9.01 22.02
C ASP A 50 1.58 7.76 21.23
N PHE A 51 0.54 7.83 20.38
CA PHE A 51 0.16 6.73 19.50
C PHE A 51 1.28 6.36 18.52
N GLY A 52 1.99 7.36 17.98
CA GLY A 52 3.09 7.15 17.04
C GLY A 52 4.26 6.45 17.72
N ARG A 53 4.61 6.87 18.94
CA ARG A 53 5.64 6.20 19.75
C ARG A 53 5.25 4.76 20.10
N ALA A 54 3.98 4.51 20.41
CA ALA A 54 3.48 3.17 20.69
C ALA A 54 3.55 2.25 19.46
N ALA A 55 3.20 2.76 18.27
CA ALA A 55 3.29 2.01 17.02
C ALA A 55 4.74 1.63 16.68
N VAL A 56 5.68 2.58 16.79
CA VAL A 56 7.12 2.35 16.59
C VAL A 56 7.65 1.31 17.57
N GLN A 57 7.36 1.45 18.87
CA GLN A 57 7.81 0.49 19.88
C GLN A 57 7.24 -0.91 19.65
N THR A 58 5.99 -1.01 19.18
CA THR A 58 5.37 -2.29 18.84
C THR A 58 6.10 -2.95 17.69
N ALA A 59 6.40 -2.22 16.60
CA ALA A 59 7.13 -2.74 15.46
C ALA A 59 8.54 -3.24 15.82
N GLU A 60 9.24 -2.55 16.73
CA GLU A 60 10.53 -2.99 17.26
C GLU A 60 10.43 -4.30 18.06
N ARG A 61 9.39 -4.45 18.87
CA ARG A 61 9.20 -5.60 19.77
C ARG A 61 8.70 -6.86 19.07
N LEU A 62 8.04 -6.74 17.92
CA LEU A 62 7.61 -7.89 17.11
C LEU A 62 8.80 -8.71 16.58
N GLY A 63 10.02 -8.16 16.58
CA GLY A 63 11.24 -8.85 16.18
C GLY A 63 11.33 -9.12 14.67
N GLY A 64 12.15 -10.10 14.28
CA GLY A 64 12.39 -10.45 12.87
C GLY A 64 13.64 -9.80 12.27
N PRO A 65 13.86 -9.97 10.94
CA PRO A 65 15.05 -9.47 10.26
C PRO A 65 15.08 -7.94 10.18
N GLN A 66 16.26 -7.33 10.11
CA GLN A 66 16.42 -5.88 10.00
C GLN A 66 16.40 -5.44 8.53
N GLU A 67 15.21 -5.32 7.95
CA GLU A 67 15.01 -5.15 6.51
C GLU A 67 14.63 -3.72 6.11
N SER A 68 13.85 -3.04 6.94
CA SER A 68 13.21 -1.78 6.56
C SER A 68 13.21 -0.76 7.70
N THR A 69 13.36 0.51 7.35
CA THR A 69 13.53 1.63 8.28
C THR A 69 12.19 2.14 8.81
N LEU A 70 12.14 2.46 10.11
CA LEU A 70 11.04 3.18 10.73
C LEU A 70 11.17 4.68 10.47
N VAL A 71 10.10 5.33 10.00
CA VAL A 71 10.11 6.77 9.69
C VAL A 71 10.48 7.59 10.92
N GLY A 72 11.42 8.52 10.77
CA GLY A 72 11.92 9.35 11.86
C GLY A 72 12.92 8.66 12.79
N SER A 73 13.38 7.44 12.46
CA SER A 73 14.35 6.67 13.24
C SER A 73 15.47 6.10 12.35
N LYS A 74 16.54 5.62 12.98
CA LYS A 74 17.60 4.80 12.32
C LYS A 74 17.36 3.30 12.53
N VAL A 75 16.32 2.93 13.28
CA VAL A 75 16.00 1.54 13.59
C VAL A 75 15.43 0.85 12.35
N ARG A 76 15.91 -0.36 12.10
CA ARG A 76 15.40 -1.25 11.04
C ARG A 76 14.74 -2.47 11.67
N VAL A 77 13.58 -2.83 11.13
CA VAL A 77 12.74 -3.96 11.57
C VAL A 77 12.34 -4.80 10.35
N ALA A 78 11.60 -5.88 10.58
CA ALA A 78 11.07 -6.69 9.48
C ALA A 78 10.16 -5.84 8.59
N ALA A 79 10.14 -6.09 7.28
CA ALA A 79 9.41 -5.23 6.34
C ALA A 79 7.93 -5.05 6.73
N ALA A 80 7.26 -6.12 7.13
CA ALA A 80 5.87 -6.07 7.58
C ALA A 80 5.67 -5.19 8.83
N ASN A 81 6.61 -5.22 9.77
CA ASN A 81 6.56 -4.39 10.98
C ASN A 81 6.79 -2.92 10.65
N ALA A 82 7.69 -2.63 9.70
CA ALA A 82 7.89 -1.28 9.20
C ALA A 82 6.64 -0.74 8.50
N VAL A 83 5.96 -1.55 7.68
CA VAL A 83 4.66 -1.18 7.08
C VAL A 83 3.64 -0.87 8.17
N LEU A 84 3.48 -1.74 9.17
CA LEU A 84 2.55 -1.54 10.28
C LEU A 84 2.77 -0.19 10.98
N ALA A 85 4.00 0.10 11.41
CA ALA A 85 4.30 1.34 12.10
C ALA A 85 4.23 2.56 11.17
N ASN A 86 4.83 2.51 9.98
CA ASN A 86 4.89 3.66 9.08
C ASN A 86 3.50 4.01 8.53
N ALA A 87 2.63 3.03 8.27
CA ALA A 87 1.24 3.27 7.86
C ALA A 87 0.42 3.89 9.00
N THR A 88 0.60 3.40 10.24
CA THR A 88 -0.03 4.00 11.43
C THR A 88 0.41 5.44 11.63
N LEU A 89 1.70 5.72 11.44
CA LEU A 89 2.22 7.09 11.49
C LEU A 89 1.63 7.94 10.36
N ALA A 90 1.60 7.45 9.13
CA ALA A 90 1.09 8.21 8.00
C ALA A 90 -0.38 8.61 8.16
N HIS A 91 -1.22 7.70 8.65
CA HIS A 91 -2.66 7.95 8.78
C HIS A 91 -3.06 8.57 10.12
N GLY A 92 -2.21 8.48 11.15
CA GLY A 92 -2.62 8.72 12.55
C GLY A 92 -3.02 10.15 12.92
N LEU A 93 -2.78 11.14 12.05
CA LEU A 93 -3.26 12.52 12.23
C LEU A 93 -4.49 12.85 11.38
N ASP A 94 -4.97 11.90 10.57
CA ASP A 94 -6.05 12.11 9.60
C ASP A 94 -5.76 13.31 8.65
N PHE A 95 -4.48 13.46 8.31
CA PHE A 95 -3.94 14.54 7.48
C PHE A 95 -3.41 14.04 6.13
N ASP A 96 -3.48 12.72 5.90
CA ASP A 96 -3.03 12.07 4.67
C ASP A 96 -4.01 12.29 3.50
N ASP A 97 -3.62 11.83 2.31
CA ASP A 97 -4.39 12.00 1.09
C ASP A 97 -5.78 11.38 1.16
N THR A 98 -6.67 11.85 0.29
CA THR A 98 -7.96 11.19 0.07
C THR A 98 -8.26 11.13 -1.42
N ARG A 99 -8.59 9.93 -1.91
CA ARG A 99 -9.26 9.76 -3.20
C ARG A 99 -10.78 9.79 -2.99
N GLU A 100 -11.37 10.97 -3.10
CA GLU A 100 -12.76 11.26 -2.73
C GLU A 100 -13.78 10.27 -3.31
N ASP A 101 -13.73 10.00 -4.63
CA ASP A 101 -14.71 9.09 -5.28
C ASP A 101 -14.69 7.66 -4.73
N ALA A 102 -13.50 7.20 -4.30
CA ALA A 102 -13.27 5.86 -3.77
C ALA A 102 -13.35 5.83 -2.24
N ILE A 103 -13.28 7.01 -1.60
CA ILE A 103 -13.25 7.23 -0.15
C ILE A 103 -12.13 6.41 0.53
N VAL A 104 -10.93 6.42 -0.07
CA VAL A 104 -9.75 5.72 0.44
C VAL A 104 -8.56 6.67 0.58
N HIS A 105 -7.75 6.42 1.60
CA HIS A 105 -6.48 7.10 1.84
C HIS A 105 -5.36 6.20 1.29
N THR A 106 -4.78 6.58 0.15
CA THR A 106 -3.95 5.64 -0.62
C THR A 106 -2.48 5.69 -0.25
N GLY A 107 -2.00 6.87 0.15
CA GLY A 107 -0.62 7.14 0.51
C GLY A 107 -0.18 6.33 1.73
N SER A 108 -0.95 6.39 2.81
CA SER A 108 -0.63 5.69 4.06
C SER A 108 -0.42 4.19 3.89
N VAL A 109 -1.04 3.56 2.89
CA VAL A 109 -0.84 2.13 2.58
C VAL A 109 0.18 1.91 1.46
N ALA A 110 -0.05 2.47 0.27
CA ALA A 110 0.73 2.13 -0.92
C ALA A 110 2.17 2.68 -0.85
N VAL A 111 2.35 3.89 -0.32
CA VAL A 111 3.68 4.50 -0.17
C VAL A 111 4.48 3.74 0.87
N THR A 112 3.91 3.52 2.06
CA THR A 112 4.62 2.89 3.18
C THR A 112 4.97 1.43 2.86
N THR A 113 4.08 0.70 2.20
CA THR A 113 4.35 -0.65 1.69
C THR A 113 5.46 -0.63 0.65
N SER A 114 5.42 0.31 -0.29
CA SER A 114 6.42 0.39 -1.36
C SER A 114 7.80 0.71 -0.82
N LEU A 115 7.91 1.65 0.12
CA LEU A 115 9.18 2.01 0.74
C LEU A 115 9.74 0.86 1.58
N ALA A 116 8.93 0.25 2.45
CA ALA A 116 9.39 -0.81 3.33
C ALA A 116 9.80 -2.06 2.54
N VAL A 117 8.91 -2.58 1.68
CA VAL A 117 9.21 -3.76 0.86
C VAL A 117 10.31 -3.44 -0.16
N GLY A 118 10.31 -2.23 -0.72
CA GLY A 118 11.36 -1.79 -1.64
C GLY A 118 12.74 -1.79 -1.00
N GLU A 119 12.88 -1.24 0.21
CA GLU A 119 14.13 -1.28 0.98
C GLU A 119 14.58 -2.72 1.28
N ALA A 120 13.66 -3.55 1.76
CA ALA A 120 13.92 -4.96 2.07
C ALA A 120 14.42 -5.75 0.86
N ARG A 121 13.95 -5.38 -0.34
CA ARG A 121 14.29 -6.03 -1.61
C ARG A 121 15.45 -5.37 -2.35
N GLY A 122 16.01 -4.27 -1.84
CA GLY A 122 17.01 -3.47 -2.54
C GLY A 122 16.49 -2.92 -3.88
N ALA A 123 15.20 -2.59 -3.96
CA ALA A 123 14.56 -2.09 -5.16
C ALA A 123 15.05 -0.67 -5.50
N SER A 124 15.12 -0.36 -6.79
CA SER A 124 15.37 1.02 -7.23
C SER A 124 14.16 1.90 -6.91
N GLY A 125 14.37 3.22 -6.76
CA GLY A 125 13.26 4.16 -6.58
C GLY A 125 12.24 4.10 -7.72
N ARG A 126 12.69 3.77 -8.94
CA ARG A 126 11.81 3.55 -10.09
C ARG A 126 10.90 2.33 -9.91
N ALA A 127 11.45 1.20 -9.46
CA ALA A 127 10.67 -0.01 -9.20
C ALA A 127 9.69 0.20 -8.03
N ALA A 128 10.13 0.90 -6.97
CA ALA A 128 9.25 1.28 -5.87
C ALA A 128 8.10 2.19 -6.34
N LEU A 129 8.38 3.20 -7.16
CA LEU A 129 7.34 4.10 -7.68
C LEU A 129 6.35 3.36 -8.59
N GLU A 130 6.83 2.45 -9.44
CA GLU A 130 5.97 1.61 -10.28
C GLU A 130 5.05 0.70 -9.45
N ALA A 131 5.58 0.07 -8.41
CA ALA A 131 4.80 -0.76 -7.49
C ALA A 131 3.77 0.06 -6.71
N MET A 132 4.16 1.25 -6.25
CA MET A 132 3.27 2.17 -5.54
C MET A 132 2.09 2.59 -6.41
N VAL A 133 2.31 2.96 -7.68
CA VAL A 133 1.23 3.31 -8.61
C VAL A 133 0.27 2.13 -8.81
N ALA A 134 0.79 0.90 -8.95
CA ALA A 134 -0.04 -0.30 -9.04
C ALA A 134 -0.90 -0.51 -7.78
N GLY A 135 -0.34 -0.25 -6.60
CA GLY A 135 -1.05 -0.28 -5.32
C GLY A 135 -2.18 0.74 -5.23
N VAL A 136 -1.88 2.01 -5.52
CA VAL A 136 -2.87 3.10 -5.51
C VAL A 136 -4.04 2.80 -6.43
N GLU A 137 -3.78 2.39 -7.67
CA GLU A 137 -4.83 2.04 -8.64
C GLU A 137 -5.66 0.84 -8.16
N THR A 138 -5.02 -0.17 -7.57
CA THR A 138 -5.71 -1.35 -7.00
C THR A 138 -6.67 -0.94 -5.89
N MET A 139 -6.21 -0.12 -4.94
CA MET A 139 -7.06 0.40 -3.84
C MET A 139 -8.24 1.18 -4.39
N CYS A 140 -7.99 2.09 -5.33
CA CYS A 140 -9.04 2.90 -5.94
C CYS A 140 -10.09 2.03 -6.63
N ARG A 141 -9.69 1.01 -7.40
CA ARG A 141 -10.62 0.11 -8.08
C ARG A 141 -11.47 -0.72 -7.11
N VAL A 142 -10.88 -1.18 -6.01
CA VAL A 142 -11.63 -1.90 -4.97
C VAL A 142 -12.63 -0.98 -4.28
N GLY A 143 -12.23 0.25 -3.91
CA GLY A 143 -13.14 1.25 -3.35
C GLY A 143 -14.28 1.62 -4.30
N LEU A 144 -13.97 1.82 -5.58
CA LEU A 144 -14.93 2.16 -6.63
C LEU A 144 -15.86 1.02 -7.04
N ALA A 145 -15.58 -0.22 -6.63
CA ALA A 145 -16.46 -1.35 -6.92
C ALA A 145 -17.82 -1.22 -6.21
N VAL A 146 -17.84 -0.56 -5.04
CA VAL A 146 -19.04 -0.35 -4.24
C VAL A 146 -19.05 1.04 -3.56
N PRO A 147 -19.09 2.14 -4.33
CA PRO A 147 -18.90 3.51 -3.80
C PRO A 147 -19.89 3.83 -2.67
N GLY A 148 -19.36 4.31 -1.53
CA GLY A 148 -20.12 4.65 -0.33
C GLY A 148 -20.74 3.47 0.45
N LYS A 149 -20.75 2.25 -0.12
CA LYS A 149 -21.46 1.10 0.49
C LYS A 149 -20.72 0.47 1.66
N PHE A 150 -19.40 0.64 1.75
CA PHE A 150 -18.61 0.18 2.90
C PHE A 150 -18.97 0.96 4.15
N HIS A 151 -18.95 2.30 4.07
CA HIS A 151 -19.41 3.17 5.16
C HIS A 151 -20.88 2.92 5.52
N ALA A 152 -21.75 2.70 4.53
CA ALA A 152 -23.15 2.34 4.77
C ALA A 152 -23.32 1.00 5.54
N ARG A 153 -22.26 0.21 5.65
CA ARG A 153 -22.18 -1.03 6.43
C ARG A 153 -21.19 -0.94 7.61
N HIS A 154 -20.80 0.28 7.98
CA HIS A 154 -19.88 0.57 9.11
C HIS A 154 -18.45 0.07 8.95
N TYR A 155 -18.04 -0.27 7.72
CA TYR A 155 -16.64 -0.59 7.42
C TYR A 155 -15.87 0.64 6.97
N HIS A 156 -14.60 0.71 7.34
CA HIS A 156 -13.67 1.72 6.86
C HIS A 156 -13.06 1.30 5.51
N PRO A 157 -13.33 2.00 4.39
CA PRO A 157 -12.89 1.59 3.06
C PRO A 157 -11.37 1.46 2.94
N THR A 158 -10.59 2.32 3.60
CA THR A 158 -9.12 2.24 3.57
C THR A 158 -8.63 0.91 4.16
N ALA A 159 -9.25 0.40 5.23
CA ALA A 159 -8.84 -0.87 5.83
C ALA A 159 -9.13 -2.05 4.90
N LEU A 160 -10.30 -2.02 4.25
CA LEU A 160 -10.71 -3.04 3.28
C LEU A 160 -9.86 -3.01 1.99
N ALA A 161 -9.86 -1.87 1.30
CA ALA A 161 -9.18 -1.72 0.02
C ALA A 161 -7.65 -1.69 0.17
N GLY A 162 -7.15 -1.18 1.30
CA GLY A 162 -5.73 -1.11 1.61
C GLY A 162 -5.05 -2.47 1.64
N ALA A 163 -5.72 -3.51 2.15
CA ALA A 163 -5.18 -4.87 2.13
C ALA A 163 -4.83 -5.34 0.71
N PHE A 164 -5.70 -5.05 -0.28
CA PHE A 164 -5.45 -5.34 -1.69
C PHE A 164 -4.35 -4.45 -2.29
N GLY A 165 -4.31 -3.17 -1.90
CA GLY A 165 -3.24 -2.25 -2.28
C GLY A 165 -1.86 -2.72 -1.84
N ALA A 166 -1.72 -3.07 -0.56
CA ALA A 166 -0.48 -3.60 0.01
C ALA A 166 -0.07 -4.91 -0.68
N ALA A 167 -1.02 -5.83 -0.93
CA ALA A 167 -0.76 -7.07 -1.65
C ALA A 167 -0.28 -6.81 -3.10
N ALA A 168 -0.86 -5.83 -3.80
CA ALA A 168 -0.42 -5.45 -5.13
C ALA A 168 1.01 -4.88 -5.14
N VAL A 169 1.33 -3.97 -4.22
CA VAL A 169 2.68 -3.41 -4.09
C VAL A 169 3.70 -4.49 -3.76
N ALA A 170 3.45 -5.27 -2.71
CA ALA A 170 4.35 -6.33 -2.27
C ALA A 170 4.52 -7.38 -3.37
N GLY A 171 3.42 -7.85 -3.96
CA GLY A 171 3.45 -8.86 -5.02
C GLY A 171 4.28 -8.42 -6.23
N LYS A 172 4.16 -7.15 -6.63
CA LYS A 172 4.97 -6.58 -7.71
C LYS A 172 6.46 -6.52 -7.36
N LEU A 173 6.82 -6.05 -6.16
CA LEU A 173 8.22 -5.96 -5.72
C LEU A 173 8.85 -7.33 -5.44
N HIS A 174 8.05 -8.33 -5.10
CA HIS A 174 8.48 -9.72 -4.98
C HIS A 174 8.58 -10.44 -6.33
N GLY A 175 8.05 -9.86 -7.41
CA GLY A 175 8.05 -10.47 -8.73
C GLY A 175 7.10 -11.66 -8.84
N LEU A 176 5.96 -11.60 -8.13
CA LEU A 176 4.94 -12.66 -8.19
C LEU A 176 4.36 -12.80 -9.60
N THR A 177 4.01 -14.05 -9.92
CA THR A 177 3.24 -14.40 -11.12
C THR A 177 1.77 -13.98 -10.99
N GLU A 178 1.03 -14.02 -12.12
CA GLU A 178 -0.40 -13.72 -12.15
C GLU A 178 -1.19 -14.59 -11.16
N ASP A 179 -0.91 -15.89 -11.14
CA ASP A 179 -1.63 -16.83 -10.27
C ASP A 179 -1.26 -16.63 -8.79
N GLU A 180 0.02 -16.35 -8.48
CA GLU A 180 0.44 -16.05 -7.10
C GLU A 180 -0.19 -14.76 -6.57
N LEU A 181 -0.29 -13.71 -7.39
CA LEU A 181 -0.93 -12.47 -6.98
C LEU A 181 -2.46 -12.63 -6.83
N VAL A 182 -3.09 -13.48 -7.65
CA VAL A 182 -4.49 -13.87 -7.43
C VAL A 182 -4.67 -14.59 -6.09
N HIS A 183 -3.78 -15.50 -5.73
CA HIS A 183 -3.81 -16.15 -4.42
C HIS A 183 -3.59 -15.15 -3.28
N ALA A 184 -2.64 -14.22 -3.43
CA ALA A 184 -2.40 -13.15 -2.45
C ALA A 184 -3.65 -12.29 -2.23
N PHE A 185 -4.38 -11.94 -3.30
CA PHE A 185 -5.67 -11.26 -3.17
C PHE A 185 -6.74 -12.10 -2.45
N GLY A 186 -6.75 -13.42 -2.64
CA GLY A 186 -7.63 -14.32 -1.89
C GLY A 186 -7.32 -14.33 -0.40
N ILE A 187 -6.03 -14.39 -0.04
CA ILE A 187 -5.58 -14.36 1.36
C ILE A 187 -5.91 -13.01 2.01
N CYS A 188 -5.60 -11.90 1.33
CA CYS A 188 -5.89 -10.57 1.89
C CYS A 188 -7.40 -10.31 2.03
N GLY A 189 -8.24 -10.90 1.16
CA GLY A 189 -9.68 -10.85 1.31
C GLY A 189 -10.21 -11.44 2.62
N SER A 190 -9.46 -12.36 3.25
CA SER A 190 -9.78 -12.91 4.58
C SER A 190 -9.24 -12.07 5.73
N GLN A 191 -8.34 -11.12 5.46
CA GLN A 191 -7.74 -10.20 6.45
C GLN A 191 -8.31 -8.78 6.37
N ALA A 192 -9.00 -8.45 5.27
CA ALA A 192 -9.60 -7.14 5.05
C ALA A 192 -10.74 -6.91 6.07
N GLY A 193 -10.59 -5.89 6.91
CA GLY A 193 -11.57 -5.49 7.93
C GLY A 193 -11.16 -4.22 8.64
#